data_AF-A0ABD0MV36-F1
#
_entry.id   AF-A0ABD0MV36-F1
#
_cell.length_a   1.000
_cell.length_b   1.000
_cell.length_c   1.000
_cell.angle_alpha   90.00
_cell.angle_beta   90.00
_cell.angle_gamma   90.00
#
_symmetry.space_group_name_H-M   'P 1'
#
loop_
_entity.id
_entity.type
_entity.pdbx_description
1 polymer ?
#
loop_
_entity_poly.entity_id
_entity_poly.type
_entity_poly.pdbx_seq_one_letter_code
_entity_poly.pdbx_strand_id
1 'polypeptide(L)'
;DTNELNPIFVTEGGSVTLNPDTQIQTYNGIIWKFGKEKSPIVEIKRETKEIIMHDDVDGIFRDRLNVDHQTGSLTITNITTEHAGLYKLKISGSRKTSSRRFMVCVA
;
A
#
# COMPACT_ATOMS: atom_id res chain seq x y z
N ASP A 1 -3.06 22.96 3.24
CA ASP A 1 -1.90 22.41 2.51
C ASP A 1 -2.39 21.66 1.30
N THR A 2 -1.99 22.14 0.13
CA THR A 2 -2.62 21.85 -1.17
C THR A 2 -2.63 20.35 -1.46
N ASN A 3 -3.86 19.88 -1.59
CA ASN A 3 -4.32 18.50 -1.57
C ASN A 3 -4.19 17.84 -2.96
N GLU A 4 -3.14 18.16 -3.70
CA GLU A 4 -2.92 17.66 -5.05
C GLU A 4 -2.19 16.32 -4.98
N LEU A 5 -2.97 15.24 -5.02
CA LEU A 5 -2.42 13.91 -5.28
C LEU A 5 -2.19 13.79 -6.77
N ASN A 6 -0.96 13.48 -7.19
CA ASN A 6 -0.69 13.08 -8.57
C ASN A 6 -1.26 11.67 -8.79
N PRO A 7 -2.31 11.50 -9.61
CA PRO A 7 -2.91 10.20 -9.85
C PRO A 7 -1.98 9.32 -10.69
N ILE A 8 -1.93 8.04 -10.32
CA ILE A 8 -1.26 6.99 -11.07
C ILE A 8 -2.32 6.30 -11.91
N PHE A 9 -2.21 6.42 -13.23
CA PHE A 9 -3.10 5.75 -14.17
C PHE A 9 -2.53 4.39 -14.56
N VAL A 10 -3.39 3.38 -14.53
CA VAL A 10 -3.05 2.00 -14.83
C VAL A 10 -4.14 1.46 -15.74
N THR A 11 -3.77 0.77 -16.81
CA THR A 11 -4.76 0.08 -17.65
C THR A 11 -5.36 -1.10 -16.91
N GLU A 12 -6.66 -1.35 -17.10
CA GLU A 12 -7.31 -2.54 -16.56
C GLU A 12 -6.58 -3.84 -16.97
N GLY A 13 -6.46 -4.79 -16.04
CA GLY A 13 -5.63 -5.99 -16.15
C GLY A 13 -4.13 -5.75 -15.92
N GLY A 14 -3.70 -4.48 -15.80
CA GLY A 14 -2.32 -4.09 -15.54
C GLY A 14 -1.87 -4.31 -14.09
N SER A 15 -0.70 -3.78 -13.76
CA SER A 15 -0.14 -3.82 -12.40
C SER A 15 0.44 -2.47 -12.02
N VAL A 16 0.44 -2.15 -10.72
CA VAL A 16 1.01 -0.92 -10.18
C VAL A 16 1.81 -1.20 -8.92
N THR A 17 2.95 -0.54 -8.77
CA THR A 17 3.78 -0.59 -7.57
C THR A 17 3.79 0.77 -6.89
N LEU A 18 3.33 0.80 -5.64
CA LEU A 18 3.31 1.98 -4.78
C LEU A 18 4.57 1.98 -3.91
N ASN A 19 5.50 2.89 -4.20
CA ASN A 19 6.81 2.93 -3.54
C ASN A 19 6.83 3.93 -2.36
N PRO A 20 7.21 3.49 -1.15
CA PRO A 20 7.47 4.35 0.00
C PRO A 20 8.59 5.40 -0.18
N ASP A 21 9.43 5.26 -1.22
CA ASP A 21 10.73 5.93 -1.43
C ASP A 21 11.64 5.86 -0.20
N THR A 22 11.63 4.70 0.47
CA THR A 22 12.45 4.49 1.66
C THR A 22 12.76 3.02 1.87
N GLN A 23 13.73 2.73 2.74
CA GLN A 23 14.12 1.37 3.12
C GLN A 23 13.48 0.98 4.47
N ILE A 24 12.83 -0.19 4.52
CA ILE A 24 12.17 -0.74 5.74
C ILE A 24 13.14 -0.78 6.93
N GLN A 25 14.44 -1.00 6.66
CA GLN A 25 15.48 -1.16 7.68
C GLN A 25 15.65 0.03 8.63
N THR A 26 15.07 1.20 8.32
CA THR A 26 15.12 2.37 9.19
C THR A 26 13.89 2.55 10.09
N TYR A 27 12.88 1.68 9.98
CA TYR A 27 11.58 1.82 10.67
C TYR A 27 11.25 0.60 11.53
N ASN A 28 10.16 0.68 12.29
CA ASN A 28 9.61 -0.40 13.12
C ASN A 28 8.55 -1.21 12.35
N GLY A 29 7.83 -0.58 11.43
CA GLY A 29 6.85 -1.25 10.59
C GLY A 29 6.16 -0.35 9.57
N ILE A 30 5.41 -0.99 8.67
CA ILE A 30 4.66 -0.35 7.58
C ILE A 30 3.22 -0.87 7.60
N ILE A 31 2.26 0.00 7.33
CA ILE A 31 0.85 -0.34 7.16
C ILE A 31 0.34 0.31 5.87
N TRP A 32 -0.24 -0.51 5.00
CA TRP A 32 -1.00 -0.07 3.83
C TRP A 32 -2.49 -0.17 4.09
N LYS A 33 -3.23 0.85 3.66
CA LYS A 33 -4.69 0.91 3.74
C LYS A 33 -5.28 1.34 2.41
N PHE A 34 -6.49 0.88 2.12
CA PHE A 34 -7.22 1.24 0.91
C PHE A 34 -8.52 1.98 1.24
N GLY A 35 -8.85 2.98 0.42
CA GLY A 35 -10.11 3.70 0.45
C GLY A 35 -10.33 4.62 1.67
N LYS A 36 -11.62 4.81 1.99
CA LYS A 36 -12.07 5.54 3.19
C LYS A 36 -11.93 4.70 4.46
N GLU A 37 -11.74 3.40 4.31
CA GLU A 37 -11.64 2.48 5.42
C GLU A 37 -10.40 2.72 6.28
N LYS A 38 -10.55 2.37 7.57
CA LYS A 38 -9.46 2.37 8.54
C LYS A 38 -8.72 1.04 8.59
N SER A 39 -9.25 -0.01 7.96
CA SER A 39 -8.69 -1.35 7.98
C SER A 39 -7.42 -1.43 7.11
N PRO A 40 -6.37 -2.12 7.60
CA PRO A 40 -5.19 -2.38 6.80
C PRO A 40 -5.49 -3.43 5.72
N ILE A 41 -4.84 -3.30 4.56
CA ILE A 41 -4.78 -4.36 3.54
C ILE A 41 -3.47 -5.15 3.65
N VAL A 42 -2.42 -4.50 4.19
CA VAL A 42 -1.11 -5.12 4.46
C VAL A 42 -0.52 -4.50 5.73
N GLU A 43 0.07 -5.33 6.58
CA GLU A 43 0.93 -4.93 7.68
C GLU A 43 2.29 -5.63 7.58
N ILE A 44 3.36 -4.86 7.76
CA ILE A 44 4.73 -5.34 7.76
C ILE A 44 5.35 -4.97 9.10
N LYS A 45 5.72 -5.97 9.90
CA LYS A 45 6.36 -5.79 11.20
C LYS A 45 7.82 -6.13 11.09
N ARG A 46 8.70 -5.16 11.34
CA ARG A 46 10.15 -5.39 11.24
C ARG A 46 10.67 -6.31 12.35
N GLU A 47 10.20 -6.12 13.58
CA GLU A 47 10.70 -6.84 14.76
C GLU A 47 10.45 -8.35 14.61
N THR A 48 9.25 -8.73 14.18
CA THR A 48 8.87 -10.14 13.98
C THR A 48 9.15 -10.64 12.57
N LYS A 49 9.52 -9.77 11.63
CA LYS A 49 9.65 -10.05 10.19
C LYS A 49 8.37 -10.62 9.56
N GLU A 50 7.22 -10.34 10.17
CA GLU A 50 5.92 -10.81 9.69
C GLU A 50 5.37 -9.88 8.61
N ILE A 51 4.75 -10.49 7.60
CA ILE A 51 3.83 -9.83 6.70
C ILE A 51 2.44 -10.43 6.92
N ILE A 52 1.47 -9.55 7.15
CA ILE A 52 0.08 -9.91 7.31
C ILE A 52 -0.66 -9.28 6.13
N MET A 53 -1.19 -10.13 5.25
CA MET A 53 -2.09 -9.71 4.18
C MET A 53 -3.51 -9.83 4.69
N HIS A 54 -4.31 -8.80 4.46
CA HIS A 54 -5.76 -8.79 4.73
C HIS A 54 -6.50 -8.73 3.39
N ASP A 55 -6.10 -9.59 2.46
CA ASP A 55 -6.54 -9.57 1.07
C ASP A 55 -7.85 -10.35 0.84
N ASP A 56 -8.26 -11.13 1.84
CA ASP A 56 -9.43 -12.00 1.82
C ASP A 56 -10.70 -11.37 2.42
N VAL A 57 -10.57 -10.33 3.25
CA VAL A 57 -11.66 -9.72 4.04
C VAL A 57 -12.89 -9.38 3.18
N ASP A 58 -12.67 -8.66 2.08
CA ASP A 58 -13.72 -8.32 1.11
C ASP A 58 -13.52 -9.04 -0.24
N GLY A 59 -12.49 -9.88 -0.35
CA GLY A 59 -12.14 -10.63 -1.56
C GLY A 59 -11.58 -9.81 -2.72
N ILE A 60 -11.67 -8.47 -2.68
CA ILE A 60 -11.20 -7.55 -3.73
C ILE A 60 -9.72 -7.81 -4.06
N PHE A 61 -8.91 -7.99 -3.01
CA PHE A 61 -7.46 -8.07 -3.13
C PHE A 61 -6.92 -9.50 -3.18
N ARG A 62 -7.78 -10.50 -3.11
CA ARG A 62 -7.40 -11.92 -3.02
C ARG A 62 -6.44 -12.29 -4.14
N ASP A 63 -5.27 -12.80 -3.78
CA ASP A 63 -4.21 -13.23 -4.71
C ASP A 63 -3.62 -12.11 -5.59
N ARG A 64 -3.88 -10.83 -5.26
CA ARG A 64 -3.47 -9.66 -6.06
C ARG A 64 -2.44 -8.76 -5.39
N LEU A 65 -2.15 -8.97 -4.11
CA LEU A 65 -1.19 -8.19 -3.36
C LEU A 65 0.17 -8.87 -3.29
N ASN A 66 1.22 -8.13 -3.59
CA ASN A 66 2.60 -8.53 -3.37
C ASN A 66 3.38 -7.40 -2.68
N VAL A 67 4.33 -7.76 -1.81
CA VAL A 67 5.09 -6.81 -1.01
C VAL A 67 6.57 -7.07 -1.13
N ASP A 68 7.32 -6.02 -1.45
CA ASP A 68 8.77 -6.06 -1.36
C ASP A 68 9.23 -5.90 0.10
N HIS A 69 9.88 -6.91 0.65
CA HIS A 69 10.28 -6.96 2.05
C HIS A 69 11.42 -6.00 2.43
N GLN A 70 12.15 -5.45 1.44
CA GLN A 70 13.29 -4.54 1.68
C GLN A 70 12.84 -3.08 1.72
N THR A 71 11.91 -2.73 0.85
CA THR A 71 11.43 -1.35 0.63
C THR A 71 10.05 -1.11 1.24
N GLY A 72 9.24 -2.15 1.36
CA GLY A 72 7.83 -2.07 1.76
C GLY A 72 6.91 -1.62 0.65
N SER A 73 7.38 -1.69 -0.59
CA SER A 73 6.60 -1.38 -1.77
C SER A 73 5.45 -2.37 -1.93
N LEU A 74 4.26 -1.83 -2.14
CA LEU A 74 3.06 -2.62 -2.39
C LEU A 74 2.83 -2.71 -3.90
N THR A 75 2.76 -3.92 -4.42
CA THR A 75 2.36 -4.17 -5.80
C THR A 75 0.95 -4.76 -5.83
N ILE A 76 0.10 -4.20 -6.69
CA ILE A 76 -1.25 -4.69 -6.96
C ILE A 76 -1.26 -5.19 -8.40
N THR A 77 -1.56 -6.46 -8.61
CA THR A 77 -1.57 -7.11 -9.92
C THR A 77 -2.99 -7.33 -10.44
N ASN A 78 -3.13 -7.43 -11.77
CA ASN A 78 -4.42 -7.65 -12.42
C ASN A 78 -5.46 -6.63 -11.97
N ILE A 79 -5.13 -5.33 -12.05
CA ILE A 79 -5.96 -4.27 -11.49
C ILE A 79 -7.30 -4.16 -12.24
N THR A 80 -8.37 -3.88 -11.52
CA THR A 80 -9.71 -3.59 -12.05
C THR A 80 -10.23 -2.28 -11.46
N THR A 81 -11.35 -1.77 -11.97
CA THR A 81 -11.99 -0.57 -11.42
C THR A 81 -12.27 -0.63 -9.90
N GLU A 82 -12.46 -1.82 -9.32
CA GLU A 82 -12.66 -2.02 -7.87
C GLU A 82 -11.41 -1.69 -7.03
N HIS A 83 -10.23 -1.73 -7.65
CA HIS A 83 -8.95 -1.41 -7.00
C HIS A 83 -8.59 0.07 -7.12
N ALA A 84 -9.36 0.86 -7.88
CA ALA A 84 -9.13 2.30 -8.02
C ALA A 84 -9.46 3.02 -6.71
N GLY A 85 -8.64 4.00 -6.35
CA GLY A 85 -8.89 4.85 -5.19
C GLY A 85 -7.64 5.27 -4.44
N LEU A 86 -7.87 5.74 -3.21
CA LEU A 86 -6.85 6.29 -2.35
C LEU A 86 -6.18 5.20 -1.53
N TYR A 87 -4.89 5.01 -1.73
CA TYR A 87 -4.03 4.18 -0.90
C TYR A 87 -3.30 5.05 0.11
N LYS A 88 -3.26 4.61 1.36
CA LYS A 88 -2.59 5.32 2.47
C LYS A 88 -1.49 4.42 3.02
N LEU A 89 -0.28 4.95 3.02
CA LEU A 89 0.89 4.35 3.64
C LEU A 89 1.14 5.03 4.98
N LYS A 90 1.32 4.23 6.04
CA LYS A 90 1.82 4.68 7.34
C LYS A 90 3.12 3.93 7.64
N ILE A 91 4.17 4.69 7.95
CA ILE A 91 5.49 4.17 8.29
C ILE A 91 5.79 4.57 9.73
N SER A 92 5.92 3.59 10.62
CA SER A 92 6.21 3.83 12.04
C SER A 92 7.71 3.64 12.26
N GLY A 93 8.45 4.71 12.58
CA GLY A 93 9.85 4.62 13.02
C GLY A 93 10.00 4.79 14.53
N SER A 94 11.20 4.58 15.04
CA SER A 94 11.50 4.67 16.49
C SER A 94 11.24 6.04 17.11
N ARG A 95 11.39 7.12 16.35
CA ARG A 95 11.19 8.51 16.82
C ARG A 95 10.08 9.27 16.12
N LYS A 96 9.68 8.83 14.93
CA LYS A 96 8.69 9.54 14.10
C LYS A 96 7.85 8.58 13.29
N THR A 97 6.60 8.96 13.05
CA THR A 97 5.72 8.33 12.08
C THR A 97 5.67 9.19 10.83
N SER A 98 5.76 8.57 9.66
CA SER A 98 5.51 9.21 8.37
C SER A 98 4.23 8.65 7.75
N SER A 99 3.58 9.45 6.91
CA SER A 99 2.44 9.00 6.11
C SER A 99 2.54 9.52 4.69
N ARG A 100 2.13 8.68 3.73
CA ARG A 100 2.05 9.02 2.31
C ARG A 100 0.72 8.55 1.73
N ARG A 101 0.29 9.19 0.65
CA ARG A 101 -0.95 8.88 -0.06
C ARG A 101 -0.67 8.68 -1.54
N PHE A 102 -1.37 7.74 -2.15
CA PHE A 102 -1.32 7.48 -3.59
C PHE A 102 -2.76 7.40 -4.11
N MET A 103 -3.05 8.13 -5.18
CA MET A 103 -4.31 8.00 -5.89
C MET A 103 -4.07 7.06 -7.08
N VAL A 104 -4.76 5.94 -7.12
CA VAL A 104 -4.71 5.01 -8.26
C VAL A 104 -6.00 5.14 -9.05
N CYS A 105 -5.87 5.35 -10.35
CA CYS A 105 -6.97 5.40 -11.31
C CYS A 105 -6.78 4.27 -12.32
N VAL A 106 -7.88 3.63 -12.69
CA VAL A 106 -7.88 2.61 -13.74
C VAL A 106 -8.51 3.21 -15.00
N ALA A 107 -7.83 3.01 -16.13
CA ALA A 107 -8.20 3.53 -17.45
C ALA A 107 -8.52 2.40 -18.43
#